data_AF-G9NDQ9-F1
#
_entry.id   AF-G9NDQ9-F1
#
_cell.length_a   1.000
_cell.length_b   1.000
_cell.length_c   1.000
_cell.angle_alpha   90.00
_cell.angle_beta   90.00
_cell.angle_gamma   90.00
#
_symmetry.space_group_name_H-M   'P 1'
#
loop_
_entity.id
_entity.type
_entity.pdbx_description
1 polymer ?
#
loop_
_entity_poly.entity_id
_entity_poly.type
_entity_poly.pdbx_seq_one_letter_code
_entity_poly.pdbx_strand_id
1 'polypeptide(L)'
;MILSLASLGLAITPFKYPYLACGGRGPNPHKCPASWTCKDDLRTPDNCGLKCGRPGICVPNNAPSCGGITGKRCPAFFTCYDTPNDGCDPTKGGADCLGICL
;
A
#
# COMPACT_ATOMS: atom_id res chain seq x y z
N MET A 1 43.74 -24.93 -0.47
CA MET A 1 42.55 -24.98 -1.34
C MET A 1 41.37 -25.44 -0.52
N ILE A 2 40.54 -24.57 0.04
CA ILE A 2 39.07 -24.75 0.02
C ILE A 2 38.46 -23.34 0.05
N LEU A 3 37.48 -23.15 -0.82
CA LEU A 3 37.03 -21.91 -1.41
C LEU A 3 36.40 -20.93 -0.42
N SER A 4 36.74 -19.65 -0.61
CA SER A 4 35.97 -18.50 -0.12
C SER A 4 34.59 -18.54 -0.79
N LEU A 5 33.56 -18.93 -0.03
CA LEU A 5 32.17 -18.82 -0.44
C LEU A 5 31.80 -17.34 -0.37
N ALA A 6 32.01 -16.62 -1.47
CA ALA A 6 31.36 -15.34 -1.70
C ALA A 6 29.85 -15.60 -1.58
N SER A 7 29.27 -15.16 -0.46
CA SER A 7 27.84 -15.14 -0.24
C SER A 7 27.23 -14.44 -1.44
N LEU A 8 26.62 -15.21 -2.34
CA LEU A 8 25.76 -14.71 -3.38
C LEU A 8 24.69 -13.90 -2.67
N GLY A 9 24.92 -12.59 -2.60
CA GLY A 9 23.90 -11.63 -2.25
C GLY A 9 22.83 -11.76 -3.31
N LEU A 10 21.87 -12.65 -3.08
CA LEU A 10 20.55 -12.47 -3.66
C LEU A 10 20.13 -11.09 -3.14
N ALA A 11 20.32 -10.08 -3.98
CA ALA A 11 19.56 -8.87 -3.90
C ALA A 11 18.10 -9.31 -4.08
N ILE A 12 17.47 -9.71 -2.98
CA ILE A 12 16.05 -9.49 -2.75
C ILE A 12 15.92 -7.97 -2.82
N THR A 13 15.88 -7.44 -4.05
CA THR A 13 15.29 -6.14 -4.27
C THR A 13 13.94 -6.26 -3.59
N PRO A 14 13.62 -5.36 -2.65
CA PRO A 14 12.28 -5.37 -2.11
C PRO A 14 11.38 -5.29 -3.31
N PHE A 15 10.47 -6.26 -3.40
CA PHE A 15 9.42 -6.24 -4.40
C PHE A 15 8.58 -5.02 -4.03
N LYS A 16 9.05 -3.84 -4.43
CA LYS A 16 8.31 -2.60 -4.46
C LYS A 16 7.30 -2.92 -5.53
N TYR A 17 6.19 -3.53 -5.11
CA TYR A 17 5.09 -3.85 -5.99
C TYR A 17 4.90 -2.59 -6.84
N PRO A 18 5.13 -2.65 -8.15
CA PRO A 18 4.90 -1.49 -8.98
C PRO A 18 3.40 -1.27 -8.86
N TYR A 19 3.01 -0.34 -7.99
CA TYR A 19 1.62 -0.21 -7.62
C TYR A 19 0.86 0.13 -8.88
N LEU A 20 0.03 -0.81 -9.31
CA LEU A 20 -0.67 -0.72 -10.56
C LEU A 20 -1.77 0.31 -10.38
N ALA A 21 -1.73 1.39 -11.16
CA ALA A 21 -2.79 2.38 -11.16
C ALA A 21 -4.10 1.72 -11.63
N CYS A 22 -5.23 2.20 -11.16
CA CYS A 22 -6.56 1.71 -11.57
C CYS A 22 -7.58 2.83 -11.64
N GLY A 23 -8.73 2.55 -12.24
CA GLY A 23 -9.78 3.55 -12.43
C GLY A 23 -9.38 4.61 -13.45
N GLY A 24 -9.58 5.87 -13.08
CA GLY A 24 -9.37 7.03 -13.95
C GLY A 24 -10.61 7.44 -14.75
N ARG A 25 -10.61 8.68 -15.25
CA ARG A 25 -11.71 9.26 -16.03
C ARG A 25 -11.55 8.89 -17.50
N GLY A 26 -12.35 7.94 -17.97
CA GLY A 26 -12.36 7.54 -19.37
C GLY A 26 -13.34 6.39 -19.65
N PRO A 27 -13.64 6.09 -20.93
CA PRO A 27 -14.56 5.03 -21.32
C PRO A 27 -14.04 3.62 -20.99
N ASN A 28 -12.74 3.46 -20.76
CA ASN A 28 -12.12 2.19 -20.40
C ASN A 28 -11.19 2.37 -19.19
N PRO A 29 -11.74 2.45 -17.95
CA PRO A 29 -10.94 2.59 -16.74
C PRO A 29 -10.07 1.35 -16.52
N HIS A 30 -8.84 1.55 -16.04
CA HIS A 30 -7.91 0.46 -15.81
C HIS A 30 -8.40 -0.45 -14.67
N LYS A 31 -8.47 -1.76 -14.91
CA LYS A 31 -8.97 -2.74 -13.94
C LYS A 31 -7.82 -3.44 -13.22
N CYS A 32 -8.03 -3.73 -11.95
CA CYS A 32 -7.08 -4.51 -11.17
C CYS A 32 -7.13 -6.01 -11.54
N PRO A 33 -6.02 -6.74 -11.34
CA PRO A 33 -6.01 -8.19 -11.48
C PRO A 33 -6.94 -8.87 -10.46
N ALA A 34 -7.22 -10.16 -10.67
CA ALA A 34 -8.02 -10.95 -9.76
C ALA A 34 -7.43 -10.92 -8.33
N SER A 35 -8.29 -10.82 -7.32
CA SER A 35 -7.96 -10.69 -5.89
C SER A 35 -7.36 -9.35 -5.45
N TRP A 36 -7.49 -8.32 -6.28
CA TRP A 36 -7.10 -6.95 -5.96
C TRP A 36 -8.30 -6.02 -6.12
N THR A 37 -8.38 -5.03 -5.25
CA THR A 37 -9.44 -4.01 -5.28
C THR A 37 -8.85 -2.66 -5.65
N CYS A 38 -9.52 -1.94 -6.54
CA CYS A 38 -9.17 -0.56 -6.85
C CYS A 38 -9.61 0.35 -5.70
N LYS A 39 -8.66 1.05 -5.08
CA LYS A 39 -8.90 1.98 -3.97
C LYS A 39 -8.25 3.33 -4.26
N ASP A 40 -8.63 4.36 -3.51
CA ASP A 40 -7.94 5.65 -3.58
C ASP A 40 -6.45 5.49 -3.20
N ASP A 41 -5.58 6.28 -3.83
CA ASP A 41 -4.15 6.24 -3.55
C ASP A 41 -3.84 6.97 -2.23
N LEU A 42 -3.71 6.19 -1.15
CA LEU A 42 -3.44 6.65 0.22
C LEU A 42 -2.10 7.35 0.37
N ARG A 43 -1.20 7.23 -0.62
CA ARG A 43 0.08 7.94 -0.67
C ARG A 43 -0.10 9.41 -1.05
N THR A 44 -1.30 9.77 -1.50
CA THR A 44 -1.69 11.12 -1.92
C THR A 44 -3.00 11.52 -1.21
N PRO A 45 -3.01 11.68 0.11
CA PRO A 45 -4.26 11.90 0.87
C PRO A 45 -4.96 13.23 0.53
N ASP A 46 -4.22 14.25 0.07
CA ASP A 46 -4.76 15.58 -0.24
C ASP A 46 -5.40 15.68 -1.63
N ASN A 47 -6.25 14.71 -2.00
CA ASN A 47 -7.06 14.81 -3.21
C ASN A 47 -8.40 14.07 -3.11
N CYS A 48 -9.29 14.35 -4.06
CA CYS A 48 -10.64 13.80 -4.11
C CYS A 48 -10.73 12.35 -4.63
N GLY A 49 -9.62 11.72 -4.98
CA GLY A 49 -9.52 10.30 -5.35
C GLY A 49 -10.33 9.90 -6.59
N LEU A 50 -10.72 8.63 -6.62
CA LEU A 50 -11.57 8.00 -7.62
C LEU A 50 -12.89 8.76 -7.80
N LYS A 51 -13.41 9.39 -6.74
CA LYS A 51 -14.67 10.17 -6.78
C LYS A 51 -14.62 11.32 -7.79
N CYS A 52 -13.48 11.99 -7.95
CA CYS A 52 -13.33 13.04 -8.96
C CYS A 52 -12.68 12.54 -10.27
N GLY A 53 -12.51 11.23 -10.40
CA GLY A 53 -11.91 10.58 -11.56
C GLY A 53 -10.39 10.59 -11.57
N ARG A 54 -9.73 10.84 -10.42
CA ARG A 54 -8.29 10.59 -10.33
C ARG A 54 -8.03 9.08 -10.32
N PRO A 55 -6.88 8.62 -10.85
CA PRO A 55 -6.48 7.23 -10.75
C PRO A 55 -6.35 6.82 -9.29
N GLY A 56 -6.81 5.61 -8.98
CA GLY A 56 -6.53 4.91 -7.75
C GLY A 56 -5.36 3.97 -7.88
N ILE A 57 -5.22 3.11 -6.88
CA ILE A 57 -4.19 2.08 -6.76
C ILE A 57 -4.83 0.72 -6.59
N CYS A 58 -4.30 -0.30 -7.27
CA CYS A 58 -4.68 -1.68 -7.00
C CYS A 58 -4.05 -2.12 -5.69
N VAL A 59 -4.90 -2.52 -4.74
CA VAL A 59 -4.47 -3.05 -3.44
C VAL A 59 -4.87 -4.52 -3.35
N PRO A 60 -3.95 -5.44 -2.98
CA PRO A 60 -4.30 -6.83 -2.74
C PRO A 60 -5.38 -6.93 -1.66
N ASN A 61 -6.36 -7.82 -1.84
CA ASN A 61 -7.42 -8.02 -0.84
C ASN A 61 -6.87 -8.53 0.50
N ASN A 62 -5.67 -9.12 0.50
CA ASN A 62 -4.95 -9.62 1.66
C ASN A 62 -3.77 -8.72 2.07
N ALA A 63 -3.77 -7.43 1.69
CA ALA A 63 -2.73 -6.49 2.11
C ALA A 63 -2.63 -6.45 3.65
N PRO A 64 -1.42 -6.53 4.24
CA PRO A 64 -1.27 -6.53 5.69
C PRO A 64 -1.79 -5.24 6.31
N SER A 65 -2.48 -5.35 7.44
CA SER A 65 -2.81 -4.21 8.29
C SER A 65 -1.63 -3.76 9.14
N CYS A 66 -1.59 -2.49 9.50
CA CYS A 66 -0.62 -1.86 10.39
C CYS A 66 -1.29 -0.82 11.31
N GLY A 67 -0.54 -0.26 12.25
CA GLY A 67 -1.06 0.68 13.24
C GLY A 67 -2.01 -0.01 14.22
N GLY A 68 -3.12 0.65 14.54
CA GLY A 68 -4.06 0.20 15.55
C GLY A 68 -3.52 0.36 16.97
N ILE A 69 -4.36 0.12 17.97
CA ILE A 69 -3.99 0.12 19.41
C ILE A 69 -2.76 -0.77 19.70
N THR A 70 -2.56 -1.81 18.90
CA THR A 70 -1.41 -2.73 19.03
C THR A 70 -0.10 -2.21 18.42
N GLY A 71 -0.13 -1.09 17.69
CA GLY A 71 1.05 -0.53 17.02
C GLY A 71 1.68 -1.47 15.99
N LYS A 72 0.87 -2.21 15.23
CA LYS A 72 1.33 -3.27 14.33
C LYS A 72 2.21 -2.68 13.23
N ARG A 73 3.42 -3.23 13.07
CA ARG A 73 4.36 -2.78 12.04
C ARG A 73 4.14 -3.52 10.72
N CYS A 74 4.43 -2.83 9.62
CA CYS A 74 4.49 -3.44 8.31
C CYS A 74 5.68 -4.38 8.16
N PRO A 75 5.59 -5.41 7.30
CA PRO A 75 6.75 -6.17 6.85
C PRO A 75 7.82 -5.24 6.27
N ALA A 76 9.06 -5.73 6.20
CA ALA A 76 10.17 -4.96 5.65
C ALA A 76 9.81 -4.40 4.26
N PHE A 77 10.19 -3.15 4.02
CA PHE A 77 10.02 -2.40 2.77
C PHE A 77 8.60 -1.93 2.42
N PHE A 78 7.63 -2.15 3.30
CA PHE A 78 6.29 -1.57 3.20
C PHE A 78 6.17 -0.33 4.09
N THR A 79 5.37 0.63 3.64
CA THR A 79 5.01 1.82 4.40
C THR A 79 3.57 1.69 4.91
N CYS A 80 3.34 2.06 6.16
CA CYS A 80 2.01 2.07 6.73
C CYS A 80 1.26 3.34 6.30
N TYR A 81 0.17 3.17 5.56
CA TYR A 81 -0.72 4.27 5.17
C TYR A 81 -2.06 4.13 5.89
N ASP A 82 -2.52 5.23 6.45
CA ASP A 82 -3.75 5.28 7.23
C ASP A 82 -4.99 4.99 6.36
N THR A 83 -5.97 4.26 6.90
CA THR A 83 -7.18 3.92 6.14
C THR A 83 -8.12 5.12 6.12
N PRO A 84 -8.52 5.63 4.94
CA PRO A 84 -9.36 6.82 4.89
C PRO A 84 -10.79 6.48 5.33
N ASN A 85 -11.40 7.41 6.06
CA ASN A 85 -12.79 7.34 6.54
C ASN A 85 -13.07 6.25 7.60
N ASP A 86 -12.06 5.83 8.38
CA ASP A 86 -12.28 4.93 9.52
C ASP A 86 -12.72 5.68 10.80
N GLY A 87 -12.83 7.01 10.74
CA GLY A 87 -13.20 7.86 11.87
C GLY A 87 -12.06 8.09 12.86
N CYS A 88 -10.86 7.61 12.55
CA CYS A 88 -9.65 7.84 13.31
C CYS A 88 -8.84 8.96 12.62
N ASP A 89 -8.46 9.98 13.39
CA ASP A 89 -7.64 11.10 12.89
C ASP A 89 -6.19 10.91 13.37
N PRO A 90 -5.24 10.59 12.47
CA PRO A 90 -3.88 10.32 12.88
C PRO A 90 -3.17 11.55 13.46
N THR A 91 -3.67 12.76 13.21
CA THR A 91 -3.14 13.99 13.82
C THR A 91 -3.62 14.22 15.25
N LYS A 92 -4.61 13.44 15.72
CA LYS A 92 -5.20 13.53 17.06
C LYS A 92 -5.06 12.25 17.90
N GLY A 93 -4.46 11.19 17.34
CA GLY A 93 -4.25 9.91 18.03
C GLY A 93 -3.49 8.86 17.22
N GLY A 94 -2.71 9.26 16.21
CA GLY A 94 -2.32 8.43 15.06
C GLY A 94 -1.42 7.23 15.23
N ALA A 95 -1.06 6.85 16.46
CA ALA A 95 -0.51 5.51 16.68
C ALA A 95 -1.61 4.42 16.63
N ASP A 96 -2.84 4.80 16.99
CA ASP A 96 -3.95 3.86 17.18
C ASP A 96 -4.83 3.67 15.93
N CYS A 97 -4.58 4.41 14.84
CA CYS A 97 -5.37 4.33 13.62
C CYS A 97 -5.00 3.11 12.77
N LEU A 98 -6.00 2.47 12.16
CA LEU A 98 -5.80 1.26 11.37
C LEU A 98 -5.30 1.63 9.98
N GLY A 99 -4.11 1.16 9.63
CA GLY A 99 -3.51 1.36 8.32
C GLY A 99 -3.43 0.09 7.47
N ILE A 100 -3.06 0.29 6.21
CA ILE A 100 -2.66 -0.74 5.26
C ILE A 100 -1.18 -0.56 4.92
N CYS A 101 -0.47 -1.70 4.87
CA CYS A 101 0.88 -1.77 4.36
C CYS A 101 0.86 -1.76 2.84
N LEU A 102 1.39 -0.68 2.25
CA LEU A 102 1.67 -0.58 0.83
C LEU A 102 3.17 -0.54 0.61
#